data_AF-A0A661S3Y1-F1
#
_entry.id   AF-A0A661S3Y1-F1
#
_cell.length_a   1.000
_cell.length_b   1.000
_cell.length_c   1.000
_cell.angle_alpha   90.00
_cell.angle_beta   90.00
_cell.angle_gamma   90.00
#
_symmetry.space_group_name_H-M   'P 1'
#
loop_
_entity.id
_entity.type
_entity.pdbx_description
1 polymer ?
#
loop_
_entity_poly.entity_id
_entity_poly.type
_entity_poly.pdbx_seq_one_letter_code
_entity_poly.pdbx_strand_id
1 'polypeptide(L)'
;MTTKKISADRVAIKGTPLPYAIRQIRIRNYHGIIDTHVSDLPDDARWIFLTGQNAFGKTAVLQALLIGLYGDRDGKTILTDEACEIGVEFKNEDQLQINNLGYPDQKQVCIQPLQ
;
A
#
# COMPACT_ATOMS: atom_id res chain seq x y z
N MET A 1 -6.57 -32.25 -44.43
CA MET A 1 -5.79 -31.32 -43.60
C MET A 1 -6.73 -30.22 -43.15
N THR A 2 -7.24 -30.29 -41.93
CA THR A 2 -8.21 -29.31 -41.42
C THR A 2 -7.77 -28.91 -40.02
N THR A 3 -7.33 -27.66 -39.91
CA THR A 3 -6.65 -27.06 -38.76
C THR A 3 -7.62 -26.87 -37.59
N LYS A 4 -7.30 -27.46 -36.44
CA LYS A 4 -7.93 -27.11 -35.16
C LYS A 4 -7.52 -25.68 -34.80
N LYS A 5 -8.48 -24.74 -34.81
CA LYS A 5 -8.34 -23.48 -34.08
C LYS A 5 -8.44 -23.79 -32.59
N ILE A 6 -7.30 -23.71 -31.89
CA ILE A 6 -7.27 -23.69 -30.44
C ILE A 6 -7.39 -22.21 -30.07
N SER A 7 -8.58 -21.76 -29.70
CA SER A 7 -8.75 -20.46 -29.03
C SER A 7 -8.12 -20.62 -27.66
N ALA A 8 -6.94 -20.05 -27.48
CA ALA A 8 -6.29 -19.95 -26.19
C ALA A 8 -7.00 -18.85 -25.39
N ASP A 9 -8.20 -19.17 -24.90
CA ASP A 9 -8.79 -18.42 -23.82
C ASP A 9 -7.91 -18.72 -22.61
N ARG A 10 -6.99 -17.80 -22.31
CA ARG A 10 -6.21 -17.81 -21.07
C ARG A 10 -7.20 -17.67 -19.93
N VAL A 11 -7.73 -18.78 -19.44
CA VAL A 11 -8.33 -18.85 -18.11
C VAL A 11 -7.21 -18.47 -17.15
N ALA A 12 -7.21 -17.21 -16.71
CA ALA A 12 -6.37 -16.79 -15.61
C ALA A 12 -6.69 -17.75 -14.46
N ILE A 13 -5.73 -18.58 -14.08
CA ILE A 13 -5.85 -19.43 -12.90
C ILE A 13 -5.90 -18.46 -11.73
N LYS A 14 -7.11 -18.07 -11.33
CA LYS A 14 -7.32 -17.22 -10.16
C LYS A 14 -6.95 -18.06 -8.96
N GLY A 15 -5.86 -17.71 -8.29
CA GLY A 15 -5.44 -18.38 -7.07
C GLY A 15 -6.54 -18.26 -6.02
N THR A 16 -6.53 -19.17 -5.04
CA THR A 16 -7.38 -19.02 -3.86
C THR A 16 -7.01 -17.70 -3.18
N PRO A 17 -7.97 -16.77 -2.99
CA PRO A 17 -7.67 -15.47 -2.39
C PRO A 17 -7.14 -15.69 -0.97
N LEU A 18 -6.10 -14.94 -0.62
CA LEU A 18 -5.50 -15.01 0.70
C LEU A 18 -6.47 -14.42 1.74
N PRO A 19 -6.44 -14.91 2.98
CA PRO A 19 -7.21 -14.30 4.08
C PRO A 19 -6.70 -12.89 4.39
N TYR A 20 -5.42 -12.62 4.17
CA TYR A 20 -4.82 -11.29 4.35
C TYR A 20 -4.13 -10.87 3.05
N ALA A 21 -4.50 -9.71 2.50
CA ALA A 21 -3.93 -9.21 1.26
C ALA A 21 -3.93 -7.68 1.23
N ILE A 22 -2.90 -7.09 0.65
CA ILE A 22 -2.87 -5.64 0.38
C ILE A 22 -3.41 -5.43 -1.03
N ARG A 23 -4.40 -4.56 -1.19
CA ARG A 23 -5.06 -4.26 -2.48
C ARG A 23 -4.58 -2.94 -3.07
N GLN A 24 -4.36 -1.95 -2.21
CA GLN A 24 -3.94 -0.63 -2.62
C GLN A 24 -2.99 0.00 -1.59
N ILE A 25 -2.00 0.74 -2.11
CA ILE A 25 -1.11 1.59 -1.33
C ILE A 25 -1.04 2.95 -2.02
N ARG A 26 -1.21 4.04 -1.27
CA ARG A 26 -1.05 5.42 -1.70
C ARG A 26 -0.13 6.14 -0.72
N ILE A 27 0.89 6.82 -1.22
CA ILE A 27 1.87 7.56 -0.43
C ILE A 27 2.11 8.89 -1.13
N ARG A 28 1.96 10.00 -0.40
CA ARG A 28 2.20 11.36 -0.90
C ARG A 28 2.96 12.16 0.13
N ASN A 29 3.94 12.95 -0.36
CA ASN A 29 4.79 13.84 0.43
C ASN A 29 5.41 13.16 1.67
N TYR A 30 6.03 11.99 1.49
CA TYR A 30 6.62 11.23 2.59
C TYR A 30 8.08 10.86 2.31
N HIS A 31 9.02 11.40 3.10
CA HIS A 31 10.47 11.13 3.00
C HIS A 31 11.01 11.16 1.54
N GLY A 32 10.68 12.21 0.80
CA GLY A 32 11.12 12.39 -0.59
C GLY A 32 10.25 11.71 -1.65
N ILE A 33 9.23 10.92 -1.25
CA ILE A 33 8.18 10.45 -2.16
C ILE A 33 7.22 11.59 -2.41
N ILE A 34 7.13 12.05 -3.66
CA ILE A 34 6.20 13.12 -4.07
C ILE A 34 4.77 12.56 -4.14
N ASP A 35 4.55 11.59 -5.01
CA ASP A 35 3.27 10.86 -5.14
C ASP A 35 3.56 9.46 -5.67
N THR A 36 3.06 8.43 -5.01
CA THR A 36 3.15 7.04 -5.43
C THR A 36 1.87 6.32 -5.09
N HIS A 37 1.35 5.60 -6.07
CA HIS A 37 0.13 4.83 -5.94
C HIS A 37 0.28 3.49 -6.63
N VAL A 38 -0.12 2.44 -5.93
CA VAL A 38 -0.26 1.09 -6.46
C VAL A 38 -1.67 0.66 -6.15
N SER A 39 -2.45 0.37 -7.19
CA SER A 39 -3.83 -0.10 -7.12
C SER A 39 -3.95 -1.49 -7.74
N ASP A 40 -5.10 -2.13 -7.51
CA ASP A 40 -5.48 -3.40 -8.11
C ASP A 40 -4.48 -4.54 -7.85
N LEU A 41 -3.87 -4.56 -6.66
CA LEU A 41 -3.07 -5.70 -6.25
C LEU A 41 -3.98 -6.94 -6.10
N PRO A 42 -3.58 -8.10 -6.63
CA PRO A 42 -4.38 -9.32 -6.56
C PRO A 42 -4.56 -9.80 -5.11
N ASP A 43 -5.77 -10.22 -4.75
CA ASP A 43 -6.03 -10.80 -3.42
C ASP A 43 -5.34 -12.16 -3.22
N ASP A 44 -4.81 -12.77 -4.28
CA ASP A 44 -4.01 -14.01 -4.26
C ASP A 44 -2.49 -13.76 -4.34
N ALA A 45 -2.06 -12.49 -4.32
CA ALA A 45 -0.65 -12.10 -4.39
C ALA A 45 0.11 -12.51 -3.12
N ARG A 46 0.95 -13.54 -3.25
CA ARG A 46 1.79 -14.04 -2.16
C ARG A 46 3.09 -13.26 -1.96
N TRP A 47 3.54 -12.55 -3.00
CA TRP A 47 4.83 -11.85 -2.99
C TRP A 47 4.67 -10.48 -3.62
N ILE A 48 5.19 -9.46 -2.93
CA ILE A 48 5.34 -8.10 -3.43
C ILE A 48 6.83 -7.79 -3.35
N PHE A 49 7.44 -7.43 -4.49
CA PHE A 49 8.87 -7.12 -4.56
C PHE A 49 9.06 -5.61 -4.73
N LEU A 50 9.77 -4.99 -3.78
CA LEU A 50 10.23 -3.61 -3.91
C LEU A 50 11.63 -3.60 -4.49
N THR A 51 11.77 -3.08 -5.70
CA THR A 51 13.05 -3.00 -6.42
C THR A 51 13.42 -1.55 -6.70
N GLY A 52 14.70 -1.29 -6.98
CA GLY A 52 15.20 0.05 -7.26
C GLY A 52 16.59 0.29 -6.67
N GLN A 53 17.20 1.42 -7.03
CA GLN A 53 18.53 1.79 -6.54
C GLN A 53 18.52 2.07 -5.03
N ASN A 54 19.69 1.97 -4.38
CA ASN A 54 19.84 2.36 -2.98
C ASN A 54 19.49 3.84 -2.81
N ALA A 55 18.97 4.21 -1.63
CA ALA A 55 18.46 5.54 -1.31
C ALA A 55 17.24 6.04 -2.13
N PHE A 56 16.67 5.22 -3.04
CA PHE A 56 15.52 5.61 -3.87
C PHE A 56 14.15 5.52 -3.14
N GLY A 57 14.13 5.49 -1.81
CA GLY A 57 12.86 5.48 -1.06
C GLY A 57 12.23 4.11 -0.80
N LYS A 58 12.90 2.98 -1.09
CA LYS A 58 12.38 1.63 -0.73
C LYS A 58 12.07 1.50 0.77
N THR A 59 12.95 2.03 1.62
CA THR A 59 12.75 2.07 3.06
C THR A 59 11.56 2.96 3.44
N ALA A 60 11.42 4.12 2.78
CA ALA A 60 10.29 5.02 2.99
C ALA A 60 8.95 4.37 2.61
N VAL A 61 8.90 3.60 1.51
CA VAL A 61 7.70 2.84 1.13
C VAL A 61 7.32 1.82 2.20
N LEU A 62 8.28 1.08 2.74
CA LEU A 62 8.02 0.11 3.81
C LEU A 62 7.57 0.78 5.11
N GLN A 63 8.17 1.92 5.48
CA GLN A 63 7.76 2.71 6.64
C GLN A 63 6.33 3.23 6.46
N ALA A 64 6.02 3.79 5.29
CA ALA A 64 4.67 4.26 4.99
C ALA A 64 3.65 3.12 5.00
N LEU A 65 4.00 1.93 4.48
CA LEU A 65 3.13 0.77 4.54
C LEU A 65 2.86 0.33 5.99
N LEU A 66 3.89 0.31 6.83
CA LEU A 66 3.74 -0.01 8.25
C LEU A 66 2.81 1.00 8.95
N ILE A 67 3.02 2.29 8.69
CA ILE A 67 2.18 3.37 9.22
C ILE A 67 0.74 3.21 8.72
N GLY A 68 0.52 2.95 7.43
CA GLY A 68 -0.83 2.73 6.88
C GLY A 68 -1.56 1.54 7.49
N LEU A 69 -0.86 0.44 7.75
CA LEU A 69 -1.45 -0.77 8.36
C LEU A 69 -1.72 -0.61 9.86
N TYR A 70 -0.83 0.06 10.61
CA TYR A 70 -0.88 0.13 12.07
C TYR A 70 -1.31 1.48 12.65
N GLY A 71 -1.38 2.54 11.84
CA GLY A 71 -1.55 3.90 12.33
C GLY A 71 -2.82 4.12 13.13
N ASP A 72 -3.90 3.39 12.84
CA ASP A 72 -5.13 3.45 13.66
C ASP A 72 -4.92 2.96 15.11
N ARG A 73 -3.91 2.10 15.35
CA ARG A 73 -3.54 1.60 16.68
C ARG A 73 -2.51 2.47 17.39
N ASP A 74 -1.82 3.35 16.65
CA ASP A 74 -0.75 4.23 17.15
C ASP A 74 -1.15 5.72 17.14
N GLY A 75 -2.45 5.98 17.32
CA GLY A 75 -3.00 7.33 17.41
C GLY A 75 -2.99 8.13 16.10
N LYS A 76 -2.86 7.45 14.96
CA LYS A 76 -2.72 8.03 13.60
C LYS A 76 -1.48 8.89 13.41
N THR A 77 -0.46 8.67 14.24
CA THR A 77 0.76 9.47 14.22
C THR A 77 1.59 9.11 12.99
N ILE A 78 1.78 10.08 12.09
CA ILE A 78 2.82 10.00 11.07
C ILE A 78 4.03 10.75 11.65
N LEU A 79 5.16 10.06 11.82
CA LEU A 79 6.39 10.65 12.36
C LEU A 79 7.09 11.51 11.30
N THR A 80 6.42 12.57 10.83
CA THR A 80 6.95 13.56 9.90
C THR A 80 6.35 14.92 10.16
N ASP A 81 7.15 15.97 9.98
CA ASP A 81 6.71 17.37 10.10
C ASP A 81 6.06 17.89 8.80
N GLU A 82 6.01 17.05 7.76
CA GLU A 82 5.46 17.37 6.44
C GLU A 82 3.97 17.01 6.33
N ALA A 83 3.20 17.81 5.58
CA ALA A 83 1.83 17.47 5.22
C ALA A 83 1.85 16.28 4.23
N CYS A 84 1.62 15.09 4.77
CA CYS A 84 1.70 13.83 4.06
C CYS A 84 0.34 13.11 4.02
N GLU A 85 0.25 12.13 3.12
CA GLU A 85 -0.92 11.25 2.99
C GLU A 85 -0.42 9.82 2.80
N ILE A 86 -0.92 8.90 3.61
CA ILE A 86 -0.65 7.46 3.51
C ILE A 86 -1.99 6.74 3.56
N GLY A 87 -2.36 6.11 2.45
CA GLY A 87 -3.57 5.32 2.31
C GLY A 87 -3.24 3.85 2.05
N VAL A 88 -3.81 2.92 2.80
CA VAL A 88 -3.65 1.48 2.56
C VAL A 88 -5.03 0.83 2.59
N GLU A 89 -5.34 0.11 1.52
CA GLU A 89 -6.49 -0.79 1.45
C GLU A 89 -5.99 -2.22 1.58
N PHE A 90 -6.52 -2.96 2.54
CA PHE A 90 -6.16 -4.34 2.77
C PHE A 90 -7.36 -5.19 3.17
N LYS A 91 -7.32 -6.44 2.76
CA LYS A 91 -8.22 -7.50 3.16
C LYS A 91 -7.72 -8.09 4.48
N ASN A 92 -8.64 -8.21 5.43
CA ASN A 92 -8.46 -8.83 6.73
C ASN A 92 -9.59 -9.87 6.89
N GLU A 93 -9.25 -11.13 6.66
CA GLU A 93 -10.19 -12.23 6.55
C GLU A 93 -11.26 -11.94 5.48
N ASP A 94 -12.53 -11.79 5.86
CA ASP A 94 -13.61 -11.46 4.92
C ASP A 94 -13.93 -9.97 4.86
N GLN A 95 -13.17 -9.14 5.59
CA GLN A 95 -13.40 -7.70 5.69
C GLN A 95 -12.40 -6.92 4.84
N LEU A 96 -12.90 -5.89 4.17
CA LEU A 96 -12.07 -4.88 3.52
C LEU A 96 -11.89 -3.70 4.46
N GLN A 97 -10.63 -3.35 4.74
CA GLN A 97 -10.26 -2.23 5.60
C GLN A 97 -9.50 -1.20 4.78
N ILE A 98 -9.86 0.07 4.97
CA ILE A 98 -9.23 1.21 4.31
C ILE A 98 -8.74 2.13 5.41
N ASN A 99 -7.42 2.25 5.53
CA ASN A 99 -6.78 3.14 6.46
C ASN A 99 -6.20 4.31 5.69
N ASN A 100 -6.74 5.51 5.91
CA ASN A 100 -6.20 6.75 5.37
C ASN A 100 -5.70 7.60 6.53
N LEU A 101 -4.41 7.89 6.49
CA LEU A 101 -3.69 8.68 7.46
C LEU A 101 -3.09 9.89 6.76
N GLY A 102 -2.98 10.99 7.50
CA GLY A 102 -2.50 12.22 6.91
C GLY A 102 -3.61 13.05 6.28
N TYR A 103 -3.37 14.35 6.21
CA TYR A 103 -4.19 15.28 5.44
C TYR A 103 -3.21 16.15 4.66
N PRO A 104 -3.06 15.97 3.34
CA PRO A 104 -2.08 16.73 2.56
C PRO A 104 -2.35 18.25 2.59
N ASP A 105 -3.57 18.65 2.97
CA ASP A 105 -4.02 20.04 3.03
C ASP A 105 -4.08 20.63 4.45
N GLN A 106 -3.73 19.86 5.49
CA GLN A 106 -3.69 20.35 6.87
C GLN A 106 -2.36 19.98 7.52
N LYS A 107 -1.60 21.00 7.97
CA LYS A 107 -0.42 20.80 8.82
C LYS A 107 -0.83 19.95 10.02
N GLN A 108 -0.34 18.72 10.12
CA GLN A 108 -0.53 17.93 11.33
C GLN A 108 0.21 18.62 12.47
N VAL A 109 -0.48 18.85 13.58
CA VAL A 109 0.11 19.36 14.81
C VAL A 109 0.95 18.24 15.40
N CYS A 110 2.27 18.36 15.30
CA CYS A 110 3.22 17.46 15.93
C CYS A 110 2.96 17.44 17.44
N ILE A 111 2.53 16.31 17.98
CA ILE A 111 2.64 16.06 19.43
C ILE A 111 4.13 15.77 19.66
N GLN A 112 4.82 16.74 20.26
CA GLN A 112 6.22 16.58 20.64
C GLN A 112 6.36 15.38 21.60
N PRO A 113 7.43 14.57 21.49
CA PRO A 113 7.72 13.60 22.53
C PRO A 113 8.01 14.34 23.84
N LEU A 114 7.38 13.89 24.94
CA LEU A 114 7.69 14.39 26.29
C LEU A 114 9.20 14.21 26.53
N GLN A 115 9.88 15.31 26.87
CA GLN A 115 11.25 15.30 27.39
C GLN A 115 11.29 14.81 28.83
#